data_AF-A0AAE5P4B3-F1
#
_entry.id   AF-A0AAE5P4B3-F1
#
_cell.length_a   1.000
_cell.length_b   1.000
_cell.length_c   1.000
_cell.angle_alpha   90.00
_cell.angle_beta   90.00
_cell.angle_gamma   90.00
#
_symmetry.space_group_name_H-M   'P 1'
#
loop_
_entity.id
_entity.type
_entity.pdbx_description
1 polymer ?
#
loop_
_entity_poly.entity_id
_entity_poly.type
_entity_poly.pdbx_seq_one_letter_code
_entity_poly.pdbx_strand_id
1 'polypeptide(L)'
;MTVLLNQKVNMNVEKLNSDIERFPQVHPITPDMKLTHKGVSRLVMLDRYAFKDTEKLTLSEGDFVVLTVKEDPKFPARGLGYVESINFEQKTAVVKVEDEFRGALSPEEAENGLITRSLDVIEKPLEVFYEQIAKRNATGLASVEKTEEKRKEWFEKFYQELVQLNFVPAGRVLYGAGADTDVTYFNCYVMPYVKDSREGISEHRKQVMEIMSRGGGVGTNGSTLRPRNTLARGVNGKSSGSVSWLDDIAKLTHLVEQGGSRRGAQMIMLADWHPDIVEFIISKMQNPRILRFLIENTNDEMIKKHAQDKLKFTPLTESEEAMYQGIINYKQIPGLGGFSEKIIKDAEEKLQTGGTYSVHNSEFLTGANISVCLTKDFMDAVENDGEYELRFPDVESYSKEEMANYNENWHEVGDVREWAKQGNKVRTYRTIRAKELWNLINICATYSAEPGIFFFDNANDMTNAQAYGQHVVATNPCGE
;
A
#
# COMPACT_ATOMS: atom_id res chain seq x y z
N MET A 1 14.63 11.24 -17.83
CA MET A 1 15.54 11.15 -16.67
C MET A 1 16.85 11.80 -17.07
N THR A 2 17.14 13.00 -16.58
CA THR A 2 18.36 13.72 -16.95
C THR A 2 19.51 13.23 -16.08
N VAL A 3 20.28 12.28 -16.60
CA VAL A 3 21.57 11.86 -16.01
C VAL A 3 22.56 12.97 -16.32
N LEU A 4 23.03 13.69 -15.30
CA LEU A 4 24.10 14.67 -15.46
C LEU A 4 25.43 14.05 -15.07
N LEU A 5 26.39 14.13 -16.00
CA LEU A 5 27.81 14.04 -15.72
C LEU A 5 28.24 15.31 -14.97
N ASN A 6 28.90 15.15 -13.82
CA ASN A 6 29.60 16.20 -13.04
C ASN A 6 28.75 17.18 -12.21
N GLN A 7 28.23 16.75 -11.06
CA GLN A 7 28.21 17.61 -9.87
C GLN A 7 29.43 17.24 -9.02
N LYS A 8 30.26 18.23 -8.65
CA LYS A 8 31.37 18.01 -7.70
C LYS A 8 30.77 17.52 -6.39
N VAL A 9 30.97 16.24 -6.09
CA VAL A 9 30.58 15.66 -4.81
C VAL A 9 31.47 16.35 -3.76
N ASN A 10 30.86 17.14 -2.87
CA ASN A 10 31.56 17.86 -1.81
C ASN A 10 31.87 16.92 -0.62
N MET A 11 32.29 15.69 -0.93
CA MET A 11 32.57 14.62 0.04
C MET A 11 34.03 14.21 -0.02
N ASN A 12 34.57 13.85 1.13
CA ASN A 12 35.89 13.25 1.23
C ASN A 12 35.85 11.78 0.77
N VAL A 13 36.14 11.54 -0.51
CA VAL A 13 36.12 10.21 -1.14
C VAL A 13 37.17 9.28 -0.52
N GLU A 14 38.34 9.78 -0.16
CA GLU A 14 39.41 8.98 0.46
C GLU A 14 38.97 8.44 1.82
N LYS A 15 38.38 9.31 2.66
CA LYS A 15 37.80 8.93 3.94
C LYS A 15 36.68 7.91 3.75
N LEU A 16 35.74 8.16 2.83
CA LEU A 16 34.63 7.23 2.59
C LEU A 16 35.12 5.86 2.09
N ASN A 17 36.13 5.82 1.22
CA ASN A 17 36.75 4.56 0.80
C ASN A 17 37.41 3.82 1.97
N SER A 18 38.05 4.53 2.90
CA SER A 18 38.58 3.93 4.13
C SER A 18 37.49 3.36 5.04
N ASP A 19 36.34 4.04 5.14
CA ASP A 19 35.19 3.55 5.89
C ASP A 19 34.59 2.28 5.24
N ILE A 20 34.50 2.27 3.90
CA ILE A 20 34.00 1.15 3.09
C ILE A 20 34.78 -0.14 3.32
N GLU A 21 36.08 -0.08 3.67
CA GLU A 21 36.89 -1.28 3.95
C GLU A 21 36.31 -2.17 5.07
N ARG A 22 35.49 -1.60 5.95
CA ARG A 22 34.80 -2.34 7.02
C ARG A 22 33.54 -3.08 6.55
N PHE A 23 33.10 -2.84 5.30
CA PHE A 23 31.84 -3.34 4.75
C PHE A 23 32.12 -4.14 3.47
N PRO A 24 32.34 -5.46 3.55
CA PRO A 24 32.72 -6.29 2.38
C PRO A 24 31.67 -6.30 1.26
N GLN A 25 30.43 -5.90 1.55
CA GLN A 25 29.34 -5.78 0.59
C GLN A 25 29.51 -4.59 -0.35
N VAL A 26 30.28 -3.56 0.04
CA VAL A 26 30.36 -2.28 -0.66
C VAL A 26 31.66 -2.17 -1.44
N HIS A 27 31.56 -1.80 -2.72
CA HIS A 27 32.73 -1.58 -3.56
C HIS A 27 33.28 -0.16 -3.38
N PRO A 28 34.61 0.02 -3.35
CA PRO A 28 35.21 1.35 -3.24
C PRO A 28 34.89 2.22 -4.47
N ILE A 29 34.83 3.52 -4.24
CA ILE A 29 34.63 4.54 -5.27
C ILE A 29 35.87 4.59 -6.16
N THR A 30 35.66 4.47 -7.47
CA THR A 30 36.71 4.56 -8.49
C THR A 30 36.54 5.84 -9.34
N PRO A 31 37.62 6.39 -9.93
CA PRO A 31 37.57 7.67 -10.64
C PRO A 31 36.63 7.75 -11.85
N ASP A 32 36.24 6.59 -12.38
CA ASP A 32 35.32 6.44 -13.51
C ASP A 32 33.84 6.55 -13.10
N MET A 33 33.50 6.43 -11.81
CA MET A 33 32.13 6.53 -11.30
C MET A 33 31.61 7.97 -11.31
N LYS A 34 30.44 8.20 -11.89
CA LYS A 34 29.86 9.53 -12.16
C LYS A 34 28.35 9.61 -11.97
N LEU A 35 27.61 8.50 -11.87
CA LEU A 35 26.14 8.50 -11.83
C LEU A 35 25.62 8.75 -10.41
N THR A 36 25.17 9.98 -10.12
CA THR A 36 24.75 10.41 -8.78
C THR A 36 23.27 10.82 -8.66
N HIS A 37 22.58 11.01 -9.79
CA HIS A 37 21.25 11.62 -9.92
C HIS A 37 21.13 12.99 -9.21
N LYS A 38 19.94 13.61 -9.22
CA LYS A 38 19.66 14.91 -8.56
C LYS A 38 18.28 14.94 -7.90
N GLY A 39 18.08 15.86 -6.95
CA GLY A 39 16.81 16.07 -6.25
C GLY A 39 16.22 14.77 -5.70
N VAL A 40 14.92 14.59 -5.95
CA VAL A 40 14.17 13.41 -5.48
C VAL A 40 14.78 12.09 -5.99
N SER A 41 15.33 12.04 -7.21
CA SER A 41 15.96 10.81 -7.72
C SER A 41 17.22 10.44 -6.95
N ARG A 42 18.03 11.43 -6.55
CA ARG A 42 19.22 11.20 -5.71
C ARG A 42 18.82 10.76 -4.31
N LEU A 43 17.86 11.44 -3.70
CA LEU A 43 17.31 11.04 -2.40
C LEU A 43 16.78 9.61 -2.45
N VAL A 44 15.97 9.26 -3.46
CA VAL A 44 15.41 7.91 -3.61
C VAL A 44 16.50 6.85 -3.78
N MET A 45 17.54 7.13 -4.57
CA MET A 45 18.67 6.21 -4.74
C MET A 45 19.35 5.92 -3.40
N LEU A 46 19.71 6.98 -2.66
CA LEU A 46 20.46 6.89 -1.41
C LEU A 46 19.62 6.33 -0.26
N ASP A 47 18.38 6.78 -0.13
CA ASP A 47 17.46 6.36 0.92
C ASP A 47 17.00 4.91 0.70
N ARG A 48 16.69 4.52 -0.54
CA ARG A 48 16.00 3.24 -0.80
C ARG A 48 16.88 2.12 -1.35
N TYR A 49 18.02 2.40 -1.97
CA TYR A 49 18.80 1.39 -2.69
C TYR A 49 20.27 1.31 -2.29
N ALA A 50 20.86 2.42 -1.85
CA ALA A 50 22.23 2.43 -1.37
C ALA A 50 22.37 1.63 -0.07
N PHE A 51 23.48 0.89 0.02
CA PHE A 51 23.97 0.31 1.26
C PHE A 51 24.36 1.44 2.23
N LYS A 52 23.96 1.29 3.49
CA LYS A 52 24.11 2.31 4.53
C LYS A 52 24.76 1.69 5.76
N ASP A 53 25.58 2.47 6.45
CA ASP A 53 26.07 2.16 7.79
C ASP A 53 24.95 2.45 8.81
N THR A 54 24.06 1.47 8.99
CA THR A 54 22.90 1.57 9.89
C THR A 54 23.30 1.52 11.36
N GLU A 55 24.40 0.82 11.67
CA GLU A 55 24.97 0.68 13.02
C GLU A 55 25.83 1.89 13.44
N LYS A 56 26.10 2.82 12.51
CA LYS A 56 26.86 4.05 12.72
C LYS A 56 28.31 3.78 13.15
N LEU A 57 28.89 2.68 12.67
CA LEU A 57 30.26 2.24 13.00
C LEU A 57 31.34 3.23 12.52
N THR A 58 31.03 3.99 11.48
CA THR A 58 31.94 4.92 10.80
C THR A 58 31.41 6.35 10.75
N LEU A 59 30.25 6.63 11.36
CA LEU A 59 29.63 7.95 11.33
C LEU A 59 30.50 8.97 12.10
N SER A 60 30.83 10.08 11.46
CA SER A 60 31.71 11.11 12.00
C SER A 60 31.42 12.49 11.40
N GLU A 61 32.02 13.53 11.97
CA GLU A 61 31.87 14.91 11.47
C GLU A 61 32.34 15.04 10.02
N GLY A 62 31.62 15.85 9.25
CA GLY A 62 31.80 16.05 7.81
C GLY A 62 31.19 14.96 6.93
N ASP A 63 30.61 13.90 7.51
CA ASP A 63 30.00 12.82 6.71
C ASP A 63 28.69 13.26 6.06
N PHE A 64 28.50 12.81 4.82
CA PHE A 64 27.25 12.96 4.10
C PHE A 64 26.25 11.90 4.57
N VAL A 65 25.00 12.32 4.82
CA VAL A 65 23.97 11.49 5.44
C VAL A 65 22.61 11.64 4.78
N VAL A 66 21.81 10.58 4.87
CA VAL A 66 20.36 10.61 4.67
C VAL A 66 19.71 10.72 6.04
N LEU A 67 18.72 11.60 6.19
CA LEU A 67 18.06 11.80 7.48
C LEU A 67 16.59 12.15 7.37
N THR A 68 15.86 11.97 8.48
CA THR A 68 14.52 12.52 8.65
C THR A 68 14.61 14.02 8.96
N VAL A 69 14.25 14.85 7.98
CA VAL A 69 14.28 16.31 8.10
C VAL A 69 13.05 16.87 8.82
N LYS A 70 11.90 16.19 8.68
CA LYS A 70 10.66 16.53 9.40
C LYS A 70 10.02 15.26 9.94
N GLU A 71 9.81 15.23 11.25
CA GLU A 71 9.05 14.17 11.89
C GLU A 71 7.56 14.32 11.59
N ASP A 72 6.93 13.23 11.19
CA ASP A 72 5.49 13.12 11.06
C ASP A 72 5.11 11.66 11.38
N PRO A 73 4.14 11.40 12.28
CA PRO A 73 3.78 10.04 12.65
C PRO A 73 3.25 9.19 11.48
N LYS A 74 2.77 9.84 10.41
CA LYS A 74 2.22 9.19 9.21
C LYS A 74 3.16 9.29 8.01
N PHE A 75 3.81 10.42 7.78
CA PHE A 75 4.59 10.68 6.55
C PHE A 75 5.86 11.48 6.84
N PRO A 76 6.89 10.86 7.47
CA PRO A 76 8.13 11.57 7.77
C PRO A 76 8.82 12.04 6.47
N ALA A 77 9.33 13.27 6.48
CA ALA A 77 10.06 13.80 5.33
C ALA A 77 11.54 13.41 5.45
N ARG A 78 12.09 12.87 4.36
CA ARG A 78 13.50 12.50 4.24
C ARG A 78 14.26 13.57 3.46
N GLY A 79 15.55 13.71 3.75
CA GLY A 79 16.43 14.65 3.06
C GLY A 79 17.88 14.22 3.13
N LEU A 80 18.74 15.07 2.57
CA LEU A 80 20.19 14.86 2.49
C LEU A 80 20.91 16.01 3.19
N GLY A 81 22.06 15.73 3.80
CA GLY A 81 22.86 16.75 4.48
C GLY A 81 24.24 16.27 4.87
N TYR A 82 24.97 17.15 5.56
CA TYR A 82 26.32 16.89 6.07
C TYR A 82 26.35 17.06 7.57
N VAL A 83 26.98 16.14 8.28
CA VAL A 83 27.15 16.20 9.73
C VAL A 83 28.13 17.32 10.08
N GLU A 84 27.68 18.28 10.88
CA GLU A 84 28.53 19.37 11.39
C GLU A 84 29.17 19.00 12.72
N SER A 85 28.38 18.39 13.61
CA SER A 85 28.87 17.92 14.91
C SER A 85 28.04 16.76 15.44
N ILE A 86 28.65 15.91 16.26
CA ILE A 86 27.99 14.76 16.89
C ILE A 86 28.12 14.85 18.41
N ASN A 87 26.99 14.69 19.11
CA ASN A 87 26.95 14.46 20.55
C ASN A 87 26.57 13.00 20.84
N PHE A 88 27.58 12.17 21.09
CA PHE A 88 27.36 10.75 21.38
C PHE A 88 26.70 10.49 22.74
N GLU A 89 26.87 11.39 23.73
CA GLU A 89 26.23 11.26 25.04
C GLU A 89 24.71 11.46 24.93
N GLN A 90 24.29 12.46 24.17
CA GLN A 90 22.87 12.77 23.93
C GLN A 90 22.28 11.97 22.76
N LYS A 91 23.11 11.20 22.04
CA LYS A 91 22.75 10.52 20.80
C LYS A 91 22.10 11.45 19.78
N THR A 92 22.67 12.64 19.59
CA THR A 92 22.22 13.63 18.61
C THR A 92 23.34 14.07 17.69
N ALA A 93 22.99 14.58 16.52
CA ALA A 93 23.92 15.28 15.64
C ALA A 93 23.29 16.54 15.06
N VAL A 94 24.13 17.55 14.84
CA VAL A 94 23.80 18.75 14.07
C VAL A 94 24.12 18.45 12.61
N VAL A 95 23.12 18.59 11.74
CA VAL A 95 23.24 18.32 10.31
C VAL A 95 22.90 19.56 9.51
N LYS A 96 23.78 19.93 8.58
CA LYS A 96 23.53 20.92 7.56
C LYS A 96 22.77 20.30 6.39
N VAL A 97 21.47 20.61 6.29
CA VAL A 97 20.58 20.11 5.24
C VAL A 97 20.86 20.83 3.92
N GLU A 98 20.93 20.05 2.83
CA GLU A 98 21.09 20.60 1.48
C GLU A 98 19.90 21.51 1.12
N ASP A 99 20.17 22.59 0.37
CA ASP A 99 19.20 23.66 0.08
C ASP A 99 17.88 23.12 -0.50
N GLU A 100 17.95 22.08 -1.33
CA GLU A 100 16.79 21.45 -1.99
C GLU A 100 15.78 20.84 -1.01
N PHE A 101 16.19 20.48 0.22
CA PHE A 101 15.32 19.86 1.22
C PHE A 101 14.89 20.80 2.34
N ARG A 102 15.34 22.07 2.33
CA ARG A 102 15.01 23.04 3.38
C ARG A 102 13.53 23.44 3.41
N GLY A 103 12.81 23.28 2.30
CA GLY A 103 11.37 23.55 2.24
C GLY A 103 10.52 22.66 3.16
N ALA A 104 11.06 21.53 3.63
CA ALA A 104 10.40 20.65 4.58
C ALA A 104 10.67 21.02 6.06
N LEU A 105 11.60 21.94 6.32
CA LEU A 105 12.01 22.33 7.66
C LEU A 105 11.03 23.34 8.29
N SER A 106 11.13 23.51 9.61
CA SER A 106 10.47 24.63 10.28
C SER A 106 11.08 25.97 9.84
N PRO A 107 10.35 27.10 9.96
CA PRO A 107 10.88 28.41 9.54
C PRO A 107 12.23 28.78 10.18
N GLU A 108 12.44 28.41 11.45
CA GLU A 108 13.68 28.67 12.20
C GLU A 108 14.83 27.79 11.67
N GLU A 109 14.59 26.50 11.48
CA GLU A 109 15.57 25.56 10.92
C GLU A 109 15.92 25.86 9.45
N ALA A 110 14.98 26.42 8.69
CA ALA A 110 15.17 26.74 7.28
C ALA A 110 16.15 27.91 7.05
N GLU A 111 16.27 28.84 8.01
CA GLU A 111 17.08 30.06 7.88
C GLU A 111 18.57 29.75 7.66
N ASN A 112 19.11 28.86 8.49
CA ASN A 112 20.50 28.41 8.39
C ASN A 112 20.62 26.97 7.88
N GLY A 113 19.53 26.20 7.76
CA GLY A 113 19.55 24.81 7.33
C GLY A 113 20.24 23.85 8.30
N LEU A 114 20.50 24.26 9.53
CA LEU A 114 21.09 23.44 10.58
C LEU A 114 19.98 22.85 11.43
N ILE A 115 19.93 21.53 11.50
CA ILE A 115 18.96 20.82 12.34
C ILE A 115 19.66 19.88 13.31
N THR A 116 19.14 19.79 14.51
CA THR A 116 19.55 18.78 15.49
C THR A 116 18.57 17.62 15.43
N ARG A 117 19.08 16.41 15.18
CA ARG A 117 18.26 15.19 15.13
C ARG A 117 18.90 14.07 15.94
N SER A 118 18.08 13.11 16.38
CA SER A 118 18.58 11.86 16.95
C SER A 118 19.47 11.15 15.95
N LEU A 119 20.55 10.52 16.43
CA LEU A 119 21.35 9.64 15.61
C LEU A 119 20.49 8.52 14.99
N ASP A 120 19.43 8.08 15.65
CA ASP A 120 18.55 7.00 15.19
C ASP A 120 17.88 7.29 13.84
N VAL A 121 17.70 8.57 13.49
CA VAL A 121 17.07 8.99 12.22
C VAL A 121 18.08 9.46 11.18
N ILE A 122 19.37 9.23 11.41
CA ILE A 122 20.49 9.60 10.53
C ILE A 122 21.21 8.33 10.07
N GLU A 123 21.41 8.21 8.76
CA GLU A 123 22.08 7.07 8.14
C GLU A 123 23.18 7.57 7.20
N LYS A 124 24.35 6.95 7.28
CA LYS A 124 25.48 7.25 6.39
C LYS A 124 25.44 6.31 5.18
N PRO A 125 25.11 6.78 3.96
CA PRO A 125 25.23 5.97 2.76
C PRO A 125 26.71 5.71 2.44
N LEU A 126 27.03 4.43 2.24
CA LEU A 126 28.36 4.00 1.80
C LEU A 126 28.45 3.88 0.28
N GLU A 127 27.30 3.77 -0.37
CA GLU A 127 27.16 3.84 -1.83
C GLU A 127 26.56 5.20 -2.21
N VAL A 128 27.35 6.07 -2.85
CA VAL A 128 26.92 7.41 -3.27
C VAL A 128 26.84 7.60 -4.78
N PHE A 129 27.37 6.62 -5.52
CA PHE A 129 27.27 6.47 -6.96
C PHE A 129 26.43 5.25 -7.31
N TYR A 130 25.60 5.34 -8.35
CA TYR A 130 24.82 4.22 -8.86
C TYR A 130 25.73 3.07 -9.34
N GLU A 131 26.93 3.38 -9.83
CA GLU A 131 27.91 2.37 -10.21
C GLU A 131 28.36 1.50 -9.02
N GLN A 132 28.40 2.02 -7.79
CA GLN A 132 28.69 1.20 -6.61
C GLN A 132 27.54 0.20 -6.36
N ILE A 133 26.30 0.70 -6.40
CA ILE A 133 25.08 -0.13 -6.28
C ILE A 133 25.09 -1.21 -7.36
N ALA A 134 25.42 -0.86 -8.60
CA ALA A 134 25.52 -1.78 -9.72
C ALA A 134 26.61 -2.84 -9.51
N LYS A 135 27.79 -2.47 -9.00
CA LYS A 135 28.86 -3.43 -8.66
C LYS A 135 28.39 -4.41 -7.58
N ARG A 136 27.80 -3.92 -6.49
CA ARG A 136 27.27 -4.79 -5.42
C ARG A 136 26.20 -5.75 -5.96
N ASN A 137 25.27 -5.24 -6.77
CA ASN A 137 24.24 -6.04 -7.41
C ASN A 137 24.84 -7.12 -8.31
N ALA A 138 25.79 -6.76 -9.18
CA ALA A 138 26.49 -7.70 -10.05
C ALA A 138 27.25 -8.78 -9.25
N THR A 139 27.89 -8.41 -8.13
CA THR A 139 28.52 -9.37 -7.22
C THR A 139 27.51 -10.35 -6.63
N GLY A 140 26.39 -9.84 -6.12
CA GLY A 140 25.33 -10.67 -5.56
C GLY A 140 24.71 -11.63 -6.59
N LEU A 141 24.33 -11.11 -7.75
CA LEU A 141 23.67 -11.87 -8.81
C LEU A 141 24.59 -12.93 -9.43
N ALA A 142 25.89 -12.63 -9.58
CA ALA A 142 26.85 -13.60 -10.12
C ALA A 142 27.28 -14.66 -9.09
N SER A 143 27.04 -14.47 -7.79
CA SER A 143 27.54 -15.36 -6.73
C SER A 143 27.05 -16.81 -6.83
N VAL A 144 25.87 -17.02 -7.43
CA VAL A 144 25.25 -18.35 -7.62
C VAL A 144 25.97 -19.21 -8.66
N GLU A 145 26.84 -18.61 -9.47
CA GLU A 145 27.64 -19.31 -10.47
C GLU A 145 28.66 -20.25 -9.81
N LYS A 146 28.89 -21.40 -10.45
CA LYS A 146 29.64 -22.51 -9.82
C LYS A 146 31.15 -22.32 -9.78
N THR A 147 31.71 -21.65 -10.79
CA THR A 147 33.16 -21.47 -10.98
C THR A 147 33.53 -20.00 -10.89
N GLU A 148 34.72 -19.70 -10.42
CA GLU A 148 35.23 -18.32 -10.34
C GLU A 148 35.24 -17.62 -11.71
N GLU A 149 35.61 -18.34 -12.78
CA GLU A 149 35.58 -17.82 -14.15
C GLU A 149 34.17 -17.38 -14.56
N LYS A 150 33.15 -18.21 -14.28
CA LYS A 150 31.74 -17.86 -14.52
C LYS A 150 31.25 -16.72 -13.64
N ARG A 151 31.61 -16.69 -12.36
CA ARG A 151 31.28 -15.56 -11.47
C ARG A 151 31.83 -14.26 -12.03
N LYS A 152 33.08 -14.25 -12.51
CA LYS A 152 33.70 -13.09 -13.13
C LYS A 152 33.05 -12.70 -14.45
N GLU A 153 32.77 -13.68 -15.32
CA GLU A 153 32.08 -13.46 -16.60
C GLU A 153 30.70 -12.80 -16.38
N TRP A 154 29.89 -13.34 -15.49
CA TRP A 154 28.55 -12.84 -15.22
C TRP A 154 28.53 -11.55 -14.42
N PHE A 155 29.48 -11.36 -13.50
CA PHE A 155 29.68 -10.07 -12.83
C PHE A 155 29.86 -8.96 -13.86
N GLU A 156 30.78 -9.14 -14.83
CA GLU A 156 31.04 -8.11 -15.83
C GLU A 156 29.80 -7.84 -16.69
N LYS A 157 29.12 -8.90 -17.14
CA LYS A 157 27.89 -8.75 -17.94
C LYS A 157 26.81 -7.99 -17.16
N PHE A 158 26.50 -8.40 -15.93
CA PHE A 158 25.48 -7.71 -15.12
C PHE A 158 25.87 -6.26 -14.85
N TYR A 159 27.13 -6.00 -14.51
CA TYR A 159 27.60 -4.65 -14.23
C TYR A 159 27.44 -3.73 -15.46
N GLN A 160 27.82 -4.21 -16.65
CA GLN A 160 27.67 -3.45 -17.89
C GLN A 160 26.22 -3.14 -18.21
N GLU A 161 25.31 -4.12 -18.14
CA GLU A 161 23.88 -3.89 -18.42
C GLU A 161 23.25 -2.90 -17.44
N LEU A 162 23.64 -2.96 -16.16
CA LEU A 162 23.14 -2.05 -15.12
C LEU A 162 23.65 -0.61 -15.35
N VAL A 163 24.96 -0.41 -15.52
CA VAL A 163 25.54 0.93 -15.71
C VAL A 163 25.10 1.59 -17.01
N GLN A 164 24.90 0.80 -18.07
CA GLN A 164 24.37 1.29 -19.34
C GLN A 164 22.85 1.57 -19.29
N LEU A 165 22.18 1.16 -18.21
CA LEU A 165 20.73 1.26 -18.03
C LEU A 165 19.94 0.56 -19.16
N ASN A 166 20.51 -0.47 -19.78
CA ASN A 166 19.82 -1.31 -20.76
C ASN A 166 18.67 -2.08 -20.09
N PHE A 167 18.83 -2.37 -18.81
CA PHE A 167 17.82 -2.96 -17.94
C PHE A 167 17.95 -2.37 -16.52
N VAL A 168 16.81 -2.16 -15.86
CA VAL A 168 16.75 -1.74 -14.46
C VAL A 168 15.99 -2.79 -13.68
N PRO A 169 16.65 -3.52 -12.76
CA PRO A 169 15.96 -4.53 -11.98
C PRO A 169 14.99 -3.90 -10.99
N ALA A 170 14.08 -4.75 -10.51
CA ALA A 170 13.18 -4.44 -9.40
C ALA A 170 13.92 -3.78 -8.22
N GLY A 171 13.25 -2.84 -7.55
CA GLY A 171 13.84 -2.11 -6.42
C GLY A 171 14.35 -3.03 -5.29
N ARG A 172 13.73 -4.20 -5.06
CA ARG A 172 14.22 -5.17 -4.06
C ARG A 172 15.52 -5.86 -4.46
N VAL A 173 15.71 -6.11 -5.75
CA VAL A 173 17.00 -6.60 -6.27
C VAL A 173 18.06 -5.53 -6.06
N LEU A 174 17.79 -4.27 -6.47
CA LEU A 174 18.72 -3.14 -6.27
C LEU A 174 19.15 -2.98 -4.81
N TYR A 175 18.20 -3.12 -3.88
CA TYR A 175 18.46 -3.03 -2.44
C TYR A 175 19.21 -4.26 -1.91
N GLY A 176 18.74 -5.48 -2.19
CA GLY A 176 19.19 -6.69 -1.50
C GLY A 176 20.33 -7.48 -2.16
N ALA A 177 20.49 -7.40 -3.48
CA ALA A 177 21.51 -8.20 -4.17
C ALA A 177 22.91 -7.81 -3.71
N GLY A 178 23.66 -8.77 -3.16
CA GLY A 178 25.02 -8.56 -2.65
C GLY A 178 25.11 -7.78 -1.34
N ALA A 179 23.98 -7.40 -0.72
CA ALA A 179 23.94 -6.66 0.53
C ALA A 179 23.95 -7.55 1.78
N ASP A 180 23.82 -8.88 1.63
CA ASP A 180 23.77 -9.86 2.73
C ASP A 180 22.69 -9.52 3.79
N THR A 181 21.52 -9.11 3.30
CA THR A 181 20.35 -8.78 4.14
C THR A 181 19.27 -9.84 3.95
N ASP A 182 18.48 -10.11 5.01
CA ASP A 182 17.39 -11.11 5.03
C ASP A 182 16.13 -10.70 4.25
N VAL A 183 16.29 -9.94 3.18
CA VAL A 183 15.20 -9.49 2.30
C VAL A 183 14.99 -10.44 1.13
N THR A 184 13.77 -10.44 0.60
CA THR A 184 13.47 -11.15 -0.65
C THR A 184 13.85 -10.32 -1.88
N TYR A 185 14.20 -10.98 -2.97
CA TYR A 185 14.39 -10.34 -4.29
C TYR A 185 13.07 -10.23 -5.08
N PHE A 186 12.01 -10.91 -4.62
CA PHE A 186 10.68 -10.79 -5.19
C PHE A 186 9.94 -9.60 -4.56
N ASN A 187 9.43 -8.70 -5.41
CA ASN A 187 8.65 -7.55 -4.93
C ASN A 187 7.23 -7.91 -4.54
N CYS A 188 6.62 -8.83 -5.28
CA CYS A 188 5.17 -8.97 -5.36
C CYS A 188 4.79 -10.43 -5.14
N TYR A 189 3.82 -10.64 -4.26
CA TYR A 189 3.31 -11.96 -3.89
C TYR A 189 1.81 -11.99 -4.06
N VAL A 190 1.30 -13.15 -4.49
CA VAL A 190 -0.11 -13.47 -4.50
C VAL A 190 -0.32 -14.62 -3.53
N MET A 191 -1.19 -14.42 -2.55
CA MET A 191 -1.51 -15.45 -1.58
C MET A 191 -2.56 -16.41 -2.16
N PRO A 192 -2.48 -17.71 -1.82
CA PRO A 192 -3.60 -18.62 -1.96
C PRO A 192 -4.86 -18.07 -1.27
N TYR A 193 -6.01 -18.65 -1.59
CA TYR A 193 -7.25 -18.30 -0.91
C TYR A 193 -7.16 -18.53 0.60
N VAL A 194 -7.82 -17.67 1.36
CA VAL A 194 -7.87 -17.78 2.82
C VAL A 194 -8.70 -18.99 3.21
N LYS A 195 -8.18 -19.86 4.07
CA LYS A 195 -8.99 -20.93 4.65
C LYS A 195 -10.00 -20.35 5.64
N ASP A 196 -11.29 -20.64 5.44
CA ASP A 196 -12.42 -20.08 6.20
C ASP A 196 -12.57 -20.69 7.61
N SER A 197 -11.55 -20.48 8.43
CA SER A 197 -11.50 -20.80 9.85
C SER A 197 -10.62 -19.78 10.57
N ARG A 198 -10.70 -19.73 11.91
CA ARG A 198 -9.87 -18.80 12.69
C ARG A 198 -8.38 -19.14 12.55
N GLU A 199 -8.09 -20.43 12.52
CA GLU A 199 -6.75 -20.98 12.35
C GLU A 199 -6.22 -20.66 10.95
N GLY A 200 -7.07 -20.78 9.91
CA GLY A 200 -6.75 -20.42 8.54
C GLY A 200 -6.47 -18.92 8.34
N ILE A 201 -7.33 -18.07 8.91
CA ILE A 201 -7.14 -16.61 8.90
C ILE A 201 -5.85 -16.22 9.62
N SER A 202 -5.57 -16.83 10.79
CA SER A 202 -4.35 -16.58 11.55
C SER A 202 -3.08 -16.99 10.78
N GLU A 203 -3.10 -18.15 10.13
CA GLU A 203 -1.98 -18.63 9.31
C GLU A 203 -1.75 -17.72 8.10
N HIS A 204 -2.82 -17.32 7.40
CA HIS A 204 -2.73 -16.38 6.29
C HIS A 204 -2.13 -15.05 6.74
N ARG A 205 -2.62 -14.51 7.87
CA ARG A 205 -2.11 -13.29 8.50
C ARG A 205 -0.63 -13.39 8.85
N LYS A 206 -0.18 -14.54 9.39
CA LYS A 206 1.24 -14.81 9.70
C LYS A 206 2.10 -14.75 8.44
N GLN A 207 1.64 -15.38 7.35
CA GLN A 207 2.38 -15.42 6.08
C GLN A 207 2.44 -14.04 5.42
N VAL A 208 1.34 -13.28 5.41
CA VAL A 208 1.31 -11.88 4.93
C VAL A 208 2.33 -11.04 5.69
N MET A 209 2.35 -11.14 7.02
CA MET A 209 3.29 -10.40 7.88
C MET A 209 4.75 -10.76 7.58
N GLU A 210 5.07 -12.04 7.39
CA GLU A 210 6.43 -12.50 7.05
C GLU A 210 6.89 -12.04 5.66
N ILE A 211 5.98 -12.05 4.67
CA ILE A 211 6.29 -11.53 3.34
C ILE A 211 6.56 -10.03 3.41
N MET A 212 5.72 -9.29 4.14
CA MET A 212 5.88 -7.84 4.31
C MET A 212 7.17 -7.49 5.06
N SER A 213 7.53 -8.21 6.12
CA SER A 213 8.76 -7.93 6.89
C SER A 213 10.03 -8.08 6.04
N ARG A 214 9.99 -8.95 5.02
CA ARG A 214 11.06 -9.11 4.03
C ARG A 214 10.96 -8.17 2.84
N GLY A 215 9.97 -7.29 2.83
CA GLY A 215 9.77 -6.24 1.84
C GLY A 215 8.83 -6.58 0.68
N GLY A 216 8.15 -7.73 0.71
CA GLY A 216 7.19 -8.13 -0.32
C GLY A 216 5.84 -7.42 -0.16
N GLY A 217 5.26 -6.95 -1.26
CA GLY A 217 3.87 -6.54 -1.33
C GLY A 217 2.96 -7.76 -1.56
N VAL A 218 1.75 -7.73 -1.01
CA VAL A 218 0.89 -8.93 -0.94
C VAL A 218 -0.50 -8.71 -1.53
N GLY A 219 -0.91 -9.58 -2.45
CA GLY A 219 -2.29 -9.72 -2.91
C GLY A 219 -3.03 -10.79 -2.12
N THR A 220 -4.22 -10.49 -1.61
CA THR A 220 -5.07 -11.42 -0.87
C THR A 220 -6.48 -11.43 -1.44
N ASN A 221 -7.01 -12.61 -1.74
CA ASN A 221 -8.42 -12.77 -2.11
C ASN A 221 -9.24 -13.27 -0.91
N GLY A 222 -10.15 -12.44 -0.42
CA GLY A 222 -11.03 -12.74 0.72
C GLY A 222 -12.32 -13.48 0.36
N SER A 223 -12.51 -13.84 -0.91
CA SER A 223 -13.74 -14.43 -1.44
C SER A 223 -14.15 -15.75 -0.78
N THR A 224 -13.20 -16.45 -0.15
CA THR A 224 -13.49 -17.69 0.57
C THR A 224 -14.00 -17.48 1.99
N LEU A 225 -13.93 -16.27 2.54
CA LEU A 225 -14.36 -15.99 3.91
C LEU A 225 -15.88 -15.86 3.99
N ARG A 226 -16.49 -16.54 4.95
CA ARG A 226 -17.95 -16.55 5.06
C ARG A 226 -18.55 -15.16 5.31
N PRO A 227 -19.73 -14.87 4.74
CA PRO A 227 -20.35 -13.55 4.83
C PRO A 227 -20.79 -13.20 6.25
N ARG A 228 -21.04 -11.90 6.46
CA ARG A 228 -21.50 -11.38 7.76
C ARG A 228 -22.78 -12.08 8.20
N ASN A 229 -22.90 -12.31 9.51
CA ASN A 229 -24.03 -12.99 10.17
C ASN A 229 -24.16 -14.50 9.94
N THR A 230 -23.28 -15.14 9.17
CA THR A 230 -23.23 -16.60 9.03
C THR A 230 -23.05 -17.28 10.40
N LEU A 231 -23.82 -18.32 10.70
CA LEU A 231 -23.78 -19.02 11.99
C LEU A 231 -22.41 -19.64 12.29
N ALA A 232 -21.87 -19.36 13.48
CA ALA A 232 -20.66 -19.96 14.02
C ALA A 232 -21.03 -21.08 15.03
N ARG A 233 -21.35 -22.27 14.50
CA ARG A 233 -21.93 -23.41 15.26
C ARG A 233 -21.17 -23.77 16.54
N GLY A 234 -19.83 -23.72 16.54
CA GLY A 234 -19.00 -24.15 17.68
C GLY A 234 -19.02 -23.20 18.90
N VAL A 235 -19.45 -21.95 18.73
CA VAL A 235 -19.44 -20.93 19.79
C VAL A 235 -20.80 -20.25 19.98
N ASN A 236 -21.84 -20.76 19.32
CA ASN A 236 -23.19 -20.19 19.31
C ASN A 236 -23.22 -18.67 18.99
N GLY A 237 -22.37 -18.26 18.04
CA GLY A 237 -22.19 -16.87 17.63
C GLY A 237 -22.48 -16.65 16.14
N LYS A 238 -22.19 -15.45 15.66
CA LYS A 238 -22.30 -15.08 14.24
C LYS A 238 -20.97 -14.55 13.72
N SER A 239 -20.68 -14.82 12.45
CA SER A 239 -19.51 -14.26 11.77
C SER A 239 -19.59 -12.72 11.72
N SER A 240 -18.47 -12.06 11.96
CA SER A 240 -18.27 -10.63 11.71
C SER A 240 -18.18 -10.29 10.22
N GLY A 241 -18.15 -11.29 9.34
CA GLY A 241 -18.11 -11.13 7.89
C GLY A 241 -16.70 -11.02 7.31
N SER A 242 -16.61 -11.25 6.00
CA SER A 242 -15.36 -11.25 5.24
C SER A 242 -14.63 -9.91 5.35
N VAL A 243 -15.36 -8.80 5.15
CA VAL A 243 -14.82 -7.43 5.11
C VAL A 243 -14.18 -7.02 6.45
N SER A 244 -14.73 -7.48 7.58
CA SER A 244 -14.16 -7.23 8.91
C SER A 244 -12.81 -7.92 9.11
N TRP A 245 -12.68 -9.17 8.65
CA TRP A 245 -11.40 -9.88 8.70
C TRP A 245 -10.38 -9.30 7.74
N LEU A 246 -10.83 -8.89 6.55
CA LEU A 246 -9.97 -8.22 5.58
C LEU A 246 -9.42 -6.88 6.12
N ASP A 247 -10.18 -6.16 6.93
CA ASP A 247 -9.70 -4.97 7.65
C ASP A 247 -8.60 -5.28 8.67
N ASP A 248 -8.67 -6.42 9.37
CA ASP A 248 -7.56 -6.87 10.24
C ASP A 248 -6.26 -7.11 9.43
N ILE A 249 -6.37 -7.73 8.25
CA ILE A 249 -5.20 -7.94 7.39
C ILE A 249 -4.69 -6.59 6.88
N ALA A 250 -5.56 -5.68 6.41
CA ALA A 250 -5.13 -4.36 5.95
C ALA A 250 -4.40 -3.56 7.04
N LYS A 251 -4.80 -3.70 8.32
CA LYS A 251 -4.13 -3.04 9.45
C LYS A 251 -2.69 -3.52 9.67
N LEU A 252 -2.34 -4.73 9.24
CA LEU A 252 -0.95 -5.22 9.31
C LEU A 252 0.03 -4.30 8.57
N THR A 253 -0.39 -3.73 7.44
CA THR A 253 0.44 -2.84 6.61
C THR A 253 0.99 -1.65 7.41
N HIS A 254 0.26 -1.18 8.42
CA HIS A 254 0.67 -0.06 9.27
C HIS A 254 1.62 -0.48 10.40
N LEU A 255 1.75 -1.77 10.68
CA LEU A 255 2.55 -2.32 11.77
C LEU A 255 3.92 -2.85 11.29
N VAL A 256 4.04 -3.18 10.01
CA VAL A 256 5.25 -3.78 9.43
C VAL A 256 5.95 -2.77 8.53
N GLU A 257 7.11 -2.29 8.98
CA GLU A 257 8.02 -1.50 8.14
C GLU A 257 8.79 -2.43 7.19
N GLN A 258 8.85 -2.04 5.92
CA GLN A 258 9.53 -2.82 4.88
C GLN A 258 10.91 -2.22 4.58
N GLY A 259 11.98 -2.80 5.13
CA GLY A 259 13.39 -2.53 4.78
C GLY A 259 13.73 -1.07 4.42
N GLY A 260 14.24 -0.31 5.39
CA GLY A 260 14.47 1.13 5.26
C GLY A 260 13.20 1.94 5.58
N SER A 261 12.86 2.94 4.76
CA SER A 261 11.78 3.91 5.01
C SER A 261 10.40 3.54 4.43
N ARG A 262 10.19 2.33 3.89
CA ARG A 262 8.95 1.97 3.16
C ARG A 262 7.91 1.31 4.07
N ARG A 263 6.63 1.57 3.78
CA ARG A 263 5.49 0.84 4.37
C ARG A 263 5.14 -0.38 3.54
N GLY A 264 4.40 -1.30 4.16
CA GLY A 264 3.77 -2.43 3.47
C GLY A 264 2.92 -1.99 2.29
N ALA A 265 2.78 -2.89 1.31
CA ALA A 265 1.82 -2.72 0.21
C ALA A 265 0.90 -3.94 0.17
N GLN A 266 -0.40 -3.70 0.09
CA GLN A 266 -1.38 -4.77 0.07
C GLN A 266 -2.54 -4.48 -0.89
N MET A 267 -2.92 -5.48 -1.67
CA MET A 267 -4.18 -5.52 -2.41
C MET A 267 -5.09 -6.56 -1.76
N ILE A 268 -6.33 -6.17 -1.51
CA ILE A 268 -7.38 -7.06 -1.05
C ILE A 268 -8.43 -7.17 -2.13
N MET A 269 -8.89 -8.39 -2.40
CA MET A 269 -9.86 -8.66 -3.44
C MET A 269 -11.08 -9.38 -2.92
N LEU A 270 -12.22 -9.12 -3.55
CA LEU A 270 -13.47 -9.82 -3.31
C LEU A 270 -14.22 -10.02 -4.62
N ALA A 271 -14.77 -11.21 -4.84
CA ALA A 271 -15.52 -11.52 -6.04
C ALA A 271 -16.90 -10.85 -6.06
N ASP A 272 -17.35 -10.52 -7.26
CA ASP A 272 -18.64 -9.90 -7.54
C ASP A 272 -19.85 -10.67 -6.98
N TRP A 273 -19.79 -12.00 -6.97
CA TRP A 273 -20.84 -12.85 -6.40
C TRP A 273 -20.89 -12.82 -4.86
N HIS A 274 -19.91 -12.22 -4.17
CA HIS A 274 -19.78 -12.37 -2.71
C HIS A 274 -20.89 -11.60 -1.98
N PRO A 275 -21.58 -12.18 -0.96
CA PRO A 275 -22.68 -11.48 -0.29
C PRO A 275 -22.29 -10.18 0.43
N ASP A 276 -21.03 -10.04 0.84
CA ASP A 276 -20.50 -8.82 1.45
C ASP A 276 -19.95 -7.79 0.43
N ILE A 277 -20.13 -7.98 -0.88
CA ILE A 277 -19.49 -7.15 -1.92
C ILE A 277 -19.86 -5.66 -1.84
N VAL A 278 -21.10 -5.35 -1.48
CA VAL A 278 -21.56 -3.96 -1.33
C VAL A 278 -20.87 -3.27 -0.16
N GLU A 279 -20.73 -3.96 0.98
CA GLU A 279 -19.98 -3.46 2.14
C GLU A 279 -18.53 -3.19 1.76
N PHE A 280 -17.91 -4.13 1.02
CA PHE A 280 -16.54 -4.04 0.57
C PHE A 280 -16.29 -2.83 -0.32
N ILE A 281 -17.14 -2.59 -1.33
CA ILE A 281 -16.99 -1.46 -2.26
C ILE A 281 -17.17 -0.11 -1.54
N ILE A 282 -18.17 0.00 -0.66
CA ILE A 282 -18.49 1.25 0.05
C ILE A 282 -17.43 1.56 1.12
N SER A 283 -16.72 0.55 1.63
CA SER A 283 -15.77 0.67 2.75
C SER A 283 -14.69 1.74 2.57
N LYS A 284 -14.26 2.02 1.33
CA LYS A 284 -13.20 3.01 1.03
C LYS A 284 -13.73 4.40 0.69
N MET A 285 -15.05 4.58 0.58
CA MET A 285 -15.63 5.88 0.23
C MET A 285 -15.53 6.88 1.40
N GLN A 286 -14.65 7.87 1.28
CA GLN A 286 -14.42 8.89 2.31
C GLN A 286 -15.18 10.20 2.06
N ASN A 287 -15.92 10.32 0.95
CA ASN A 287 -16.65 11.53 0.59
C ASN A 287 -18.13 11.46 1.01
N PRO A 288 -18.58 12.20 2.05
CA PRO A 288 -19.95 12.15 2.52
C PRO A 288 -20.99 12.56 1.47
N ARG A 289 -20.61 13.44 0.53
CA ARG A 289 -21.51 13.88 -0.55
C ARG A 289 -21.82 12.73 -1.50
N ILE A 290 -20.85 11.86 -1.77
CA ILE A 290 -21.02 10.69 -2.63
C ILE A 290 -21.84 9.62 -1.92
N LEU A 291 -21.65 9.41 -0.62
CA LEU A 291 -22.51 8.52 0.16
C LEU A 291 -23.97 8.98 0.12
N ARG A 292 -24.22 10.28 0.28
CA ARG A 292 -25.57 10.85 0.10
C ARG A 292 -26.11 10.66 -1.31
N PHE A 293 -25.30 10.93 -2.33
CA PHE A 293 -25.67 10.70 -3.72
C PHE A 293 -26.09 9.24 -3.96
N LEU A 294 -25.34 8.27 -3.43
CA LEU A 294 -25.69 6.85 -3.52
C LEU A 294 -27.06 6.58 -2.87
N ILE A 295 -27.30 7.09 -1.66
CA ILE A 295 -28.58 6.92 -0.94
C ILE A 295 -29.76 7.47 -1.76
N GLU A 296 -29.58 8.61 -2.41
CA GLU A 296 -30.62 9.33 -3.15
C GLU A 296 -30.87 8.76 -4.57
N ASN A 297 -29.89 8.08 -5.17
CA ASN A 297 -29.93 7.72 -6.60
C ASN A 297 -29.90 6.21 -6.91
N THR A 298 -29.63 5.34 -5.94
CA THR A 298 -29.76 3.88 -6.14
C THR A 298 -31.17 3.39 -5.81
N ASN A 299 -31.62 2.35 -6.51
CA ASN A 299 -32.85 1.63 -6.12
C ASN A 299 -32.55 0.43 -5.21
N ASP A 300 -31.28 0.10 -4.98
CA ASP A 300 -30.90 -1.07 -4.19
C ASP A 300 -30.84 -0.76 -2.69
N GLU A 301 -31.65 -1.47 -1.90
CA GLU A 301 -31.76 -1.24 -0.45
C GLU A 301 -30.50 -1.57 0.35
N MET A 302 -29.62 -2.47 -0.11
CA MET A 302 -28.36 -2.77 0.59
C MET A 302 -27.31 -1.70 0.30
N ILE A 303 -27.27 -1.15 -0.92
CA ILE A 303 -26.43 0.00 -1.23
C ILE A 303 -26.84 1.19 -0.35
N LYS A 304 -28.14 1.51 -0.28
CA LYS A 304 -28.65 2.57 0.62
C LYS A 304 -28.24 2.34 2.06
N LYS A 305 -28.47 1.12 2.57
CA LYS A 305 -28.14 0.76 3.95
C LYS A 305 -26.66 0.94 4.25
N HIS A 306 -25.75 0.38 3.45
CA HIS A 306 -24.31 0.49 3.72
C HIS A 306 -23.80 1.93 3.55
N ALA A 307 -24.35 2.71 2.62
CA ALA A 307 -24.03 4.12 2.49
C ALA A 307 -24.51 4.93 3.71
N GLN A 308 -25.70 4.63 4.24
CA GLN A 308 -26.24 5.23 5.47
C GLN A 308 -25.40 4.86 6.69
N ASP A 309 -25.08 3.57 6.87
CA ASP A 309 -24.28 3.07 8.00
C ASP A 309 -22.88 3.71 8.03
N LYS A 310 -22.34 4.06 6.85
CA LYS A 310 -21.05 4.75 6.72
C LYS A 310 -21.15 6.26 6.91
N LEU A 311 -22.33 6.85 6.81
CA LEU A 311 -22.54 8.29 6.90
C LEU A 311 -22.85 8.71 8.35
N LYS A 312 -22.06 9.63 8.90
CA LYS A 312 -22.25 10.20 10.23
C LYS A 312 -22.77 11.63 10.12
N PHE A 313 -23.91 11.93 10.72
CA PHE A 313 -24.40 13.30 10.87
C PHE A 313 -24.11 13.83 12.28
N THR A 314 -23.48 15.00 12.36
CA THR A 314 -23.27 15.75 13.61
C THR A 314 -24.07 17.04 13.53
N PRO A 315 -25.15 17.20 14.33
CA PRO A 315 -25.93 18.44 14.37
C PRO A 315 -25.07 19.63 14.81
N LEU A 316 -25.44 20.84 14.38
CA LEU A 316 -24.85 22.07 14.91
C LEU A 316 -25.24 22.24 16.38
N THR A 317 -24.30 22.77 17.17
CA THR A 317 -24.61 23.33 18.49
C THR A 317 -25.25 24.72 18.35
N GLU A 318 -25.98 25.17 19.36
CA GLU A 318 -26.57 26.53 19.38
C GLU A 318 -25.52 27.63 19.14
N SER A 319 -24.31 27.45 19.68
CA SER A 319 -23.20 28.38 19.48
C SER A 319 -22.68 28.40 18.04
N GLU A 320 -22.58 27.23 17.40
CA GLU A 320 -22.18 27.14 15.99
C GLU A 320 -23.26 27.69 15.06
N GLU A 321 -24.53 27.42 15.34
CA GLU A 321 -25.66 27.97 14.59
C GLU A 321 -25.65 29.51 14.63
N ALA A 322 -25.51 30.10 15.83
CA ALA A 322 -25.37 31.54 16.00
C ALA A 322 -24.13 32.10 15.29
N MET A 323 -23.00 31.39 15.32
CA MET A 323 -21.77 31.77 14.63
C MET A 323 -21.97 31.80 13.11
N TYR A 324 -22.47 30.71 12.51
CA TYR A 324 -22.70 30.65 11.06
C TYR A 324 -23.74 31.67 10.61
N GLN A 325 -24.78 31.91 11.42
CA GLN A 325 -25.77 32.94 11.13
C GLN A 325 -25.12 34.33 11.15
N GLY A 326 -24.21 34.56 12.10
CA GLY A 326 -23.38 35.75 12.15
C GLY A 326 -22.56 35.96 10.89
N ILE A 327 -21.94 34.90 10.33
CA ILE A 327 -21.18 34.96 9.08
C ILE A 327 -22.10 35.31 7.90
N ILE A 328 -23.27 34.67 7.77
CA ILE A 328 -24.23 34.96 6.68
C ILE A 328 -24.71 36.42 6.70
N ASN A 329 -24.83 37.04 7.87
CA ASN A 329 -25.26 38.43 7.98
C ASN A 329 -24.29 39.40 7.27
N TYR A 330 -23.02 39.04 7.07
CA TYR A 330 -22.04 39.83 6.30
C TYR A 330 -22.15 39.66 4.79
N LYS A 331 -22.98 38.73 4.28
CA LYS A 331 -23.15 38.47 2.84
C LYS A 331 -23.61 39.70 2.06
N GLN A 332 -24.38 40.59 2.69
CA GLN A 332 -24.90 41.81 2.07
C GLN A 332 -23.98 43.03 2.24
N ILE A 333 -22.86 42.88 2.95
CA ILE A 333 -21.93 43.99 3.22
C ILE A 333 -20.86 44.05 2.12
N PRO A 334 -20.53 45.24 1.59
CA PRO A 334 -19.43 45.40 0.62
C PRO A 334 -18.13 44.79 1.15
N GLY A 335 -17.50 43.93 0.36
CA GLY A 335 -16.31 43.17 0.77
C GLY A 335 -16.59 41.97 1.70
N LEU A 336 -17.85 41.52 1.80
CA LEU A 336 -18.30 40.34 2.55
C LEU A 336 -17.86 40.33 4.02
N GLY A 337 -17.65 41.51 4.62
CA GLY A 337 -17.14 41.63 5.98
C GLY A 337 -15.73 41.06 6.20
N GLY A 338 -14.95 40.87 5.13
CA GLY A 338 -13.63 40.22 5.20
C GLY A 338 -13.65 38.70 5.02
N PHE A 339 -14.83 38.09 4.86
CA PHE A 339 -14.95 36.67 4.53
C PHE A 339 -14.85 36.44 3.02
N SER A 340 -14.38 35.26 2.63
CA SER A 340 -14.42 34.85 1.22
C SER A 340 -15.80 34.31 0.84
N GLU A 341 -16.16 34.38 -0.46
CA GLU A 341 -17.41 33.78 -0.97
C GLU A 341 -17.55 32.29 -0.60
N LYS A 342 -16.42 31.56 -0.57
CA LYS A 342 -16.37 30.16 -0.16
C LYS A 342 -16.82 29.96 1.29
N ILE A 343 -16.41 30.84 2.20
CA ILE A 343 -16.79 30.76 3.62
C ILE A 343 -18.27 31.08 3.79
N ILE A 344 -18.78 32.08 3.09
CA ILE A 344 -20.20 32.43 3.12
C ILE A 344 -21.04 31.25 2.64
N LYS A 345 -20.65 30.62 1.53
CA LYS A 345 -21.35 29.44 0.99
C LYS A 345 -21.30 28.24 1.94
N ASP A 346 -20.17 27.98 2.57
CA ASP A 346 -20.03 26.88 3.56
C ASP A 346 -20.94 27.11 4.78
N ALA A 347 -21.04 28.35 5.26
CA ALA A 347 -21.96 28.71 6.34
C ALA A 347 -23.43 28.50 5.95
N GLU A 348 -23.81 28.91 4.72
CA GLU A 348 -25.16 28.67 4.17
C GLU A 348 -25.48 27.17 4.08
N GLU A 349 -24.57 26.37 3.51
CA GLU A 349 -24.74 24.91 3.39
C GLU A 349 -24.91 24.25 4.77
N LYS A 350 -24.09 24.63 5.76
CA LYS A 350 -24.16 24.06 7.11
C LYS A 350 -25.43 24.42 7.86
N LEU A 351 -25.89 25.66 7.75
CA LEU A 351 -27.15 26.09 8.36
C LEU A 351 -28.37 25.44 7.70
N GLN A 352 -28.39 25.36 6.36
CA GLN A 352 -29.46 24.67 5.64
C GLN A 352 -29.53 23.17 6.00
N THR A 353 -28.37 22.55 6.19
CA THR A 353 -28.27 21.13 6.55
C THR A 353 -28.53 20.90 8.05
N GLY A 354 -28.38 21.93 8.89
CA GLY A 354 -28.49 21.85 10.35
C GLY A 354 -27.33 21.09 11.02
N GLY A 355 -26.22 20.87 10.32
CA GLY A 355 -25.11 20.04 10.80
C GLY A 355 -24.03 19.75 9.77
N THR A 356 -23.10 18.88 10.14
CA THR A 356 -22.00 18.43 9.28
C THR A 356 -22.06 16.92 9.07
N TYR A 357 -21.92 16.50 7.82
CA TYR A 357 -21.74 15.10 7.47
C TYR A 357 -20.26 14.70 7.48
N SER A 358 -19.96 13.54 8.03
CA SER A 358 -18.64 12.92 8.06
C SER A 358 -18.77 11.41 7.80
N VAL A 359 -17.64 10.71 7.70
CA VAL A 359 -17.63 9.25 7.47
C VAL A 359 -17.36 8.52 8.79
N HIS A 360 -18.16 7.50 9.08
CA HIS A 360 -17.90 6.55 10.17
C HIS A 360 -16.68 5.70 9.84
N ASN A 361 -15.79 5.53 10.83
CA ASN A 361 -14.62 4.66 10.77
C ASN A 361 -13.75 4.93 9.52
N SER A 362 -13.27 6.17 9.37
CA SER A 362 -12.47 6.60 8.22
C SER A 362 -11.16 5.83 8.03
N GLU A 363 -10.67 5.17 9.08
CA GLU A 363 -9.45 4.35 9.07
C GLU A 363 -9.70 2.88 8.66
N PHE A 364 -10.96 2.50 8.37
CA PHE A 364 -11.29 1.16 7.93
C PHE A 364 -10.72 0.87 6.53
N LEU A 365 -10.00 -0.25 6.39
CA LEU A 365 -9.30 -0.69 5.17
C LEU A 365 -8.30 0.33 4.59
N THR A 366 -7.76 1.27 5.40
CA THR A 366 -6.80 2.28 4.89
C THR A 366 -5.42 1.70 4.57
N GLY A 367 -5.07 0.54 5.11
CA GLY A 367 -3.77 -0.12 4.87
C GLY A 367 -3.72 -1.03 3.64
N ALA A 368 -4.76 -1.04 2.80
CA ALA A 368 -4.77 -1.80 1.56
C ALA A 368 -5.51 -1.05 0.44
N ASN A 369 -5.10 -1.30 -0.81
CA ASN A 369 -5.95 -1.09 -1.98
C ASN A 369 -6.98 -2.22 -2.06
N ILE A 370 -8.12 -1.97 -2.71
CA ILE A 370 -9.16 -2.99 -2.88
C ILE A 370 -9.49 -3.19 -4.36
N SER A 371 -9.81 -4.41 -4.77
CA SER A 371 -10.28 -4.69 -6.12
C SER A 371 -11.44 -5.67 -6.13
N VAL A 372 -12.34 -5.52 -7.09
CA VAL A 372 -13.41 -6.50 -7.34
C VAL A 372 -12.95 -7.48 -8.41
N CYS A 373 -13.08 -8.77 -8.12
CA CYS A 373 -12.91 -9.83 -9.12
C CYS A 373 -14.21 -9.96 -9.91
N LEU A 374 -14.20 -9.50 -11.17
CA LEU A 374 -15.36 -9.56 -12.06
C LEU A 374 -15.33 -10.82 -12.91
N THR A 375 -16.48 -11.44 -13.03
CA THR A 375 -16.72 -12.61 -13.85
C THR A 375 -17.42 -12.25 -15.16
N LYS A 376 -17.34 -13.15 -16.14
CA LYS A 376 -18.07 -13.01 -17.40
C LYS A 376 -19.58 -13.06 -17.19
N ASP A 377 -20.07 -13.94 -16.30
CA ASP A 377 -21.51 -14.02 -16.01
C ASP A 377 -22.06 -12.74 -15.36
N PHE A 378 -21.26 -12.02 -14.56
CA PHE A 378 -21.65 -10.70 -14.09
C PHE A 378 -21.69 -9.67 -15.22
N MET A 379 -20.65 -9.60 -16.04
CA MET A 379 -20.60 -8.64 -17.15
C MET A 379 -21.72 -8.88 -18.17
N ASP A 380 -22.02 -10.13 -18.49
CA ASP A 380 -23.17 -10.50 -19.34
C ASP A 380 -24.49 -10.03 -18.71
N ALA A 381 -24.65 -10.17 -17.38
CA ALA A 381 -25.82 -9.66 -16.67
C ALA A 381 -25.87 -8.11 -16.69
N VAL A 382 -24.74 -7.41 -16.62
CA VAL A 382 -24.70 -5.94 -16.76
C VAL A 382 -25.17 -5.50 -18.14
N GLU A 383 -24.63 -6.11 -19.20
CA GLU A 383 -24.96 -5.79 -20.59
C GLU A 383 -26.43 -6.01 -20.91
N ASN A 384 -26.98 -7.14 -20.46
CA ASN A 384 -28.36 -7.51 -20.72
C ASN A 384 -29.38 -6.87 -19.76
N ASP A 385 -28.92 -6.03 -18.82
CA ASP A 385 -29.76 -5.51 -17.75
C ASP A 385 -30.48 -6.68 -17.05
N GLY A 386 -29.68 -7.55 -16.44
CA GLY A 386 -30.09 -8.77 -15.77
C GLY A 386 -30.04 -8.63 -14.26
N GLU A 387 -30.62 -9.62 -13.59
CA GLU A 387 -30.37 -9.86 -12.17
C GLU A 387 -29.13 -10.71 -11.97
N TYR A 388 -28.47 -10.54 -10.82
CA TYR A 388 -27.26 -11.24 -10.45
C TYR A 388 -27.36 -11.74 -9.01
N GLU A 389 -26.95 -12.99 -8.79
CA GLU A 389 -27.06 -13.65 -7.49
C GLU A 389 -25.81 -13.45 -6.65
N LEU A 390 -25.99 -12.88 -5.45
CA LEU A 390 -24.96 -12.86 -4.42
C LEU A 390 -25.07 -14.14 -3.60
N ARG A 391 -24.05 -14.99 -3.70
CA ARG A 391 -24.09 -16.39 -3.32
C ARG A 391 -22.81 -16.85 -2.62
N PHE A 392 -22.94 -17.88 -1.80
CA PHE A 392 -21.84 -18.47 -1.04
C PHE A 392 -22.16 -19.95 -0.73
N PRO A 393 -21.17 -20.83 -0.46
CA PRO A 393 -21.42 -22.17 0.04
C PRO A 393 -22.47 -22.23 1.16
N ASP A 394 -23.40 -23.19 1.10
CA ASP A 394 -24.54 -23.27 2.03
C ASP A 394 -24.17 -23.89 3.39
N VAL A 395 -23.20 -23.27 4.06
CA VAL A 395 -22.60 -23.74 5.32
C VAL A 395 -23.62 -23.90 6.45
N GLU A 396 -24.76 -23.23 6.37
CA GLU A 396 -25.81 -23.32 7.40
C GLU A 396 -26.69 -24.56 7.23
N SER A 397 -26.85 -25.08 6.01
CA SER A 397 -27.66 -26.28 5.74
C SER A 397 -26.84 -27.57 5.65
N TYR A 398 -25.51 -27.48 5.54
CA TYR A 398 -24.64 -28.64 5.45
C TYR A 398 -24.80 -29.63 6.61
N SER A 399 -24.87 -30.90 6.22
CA SER A 399 -24.64 -32.08 7.06
C SER A 399 -23.20 -32.11 7.57
N LYS A 400 -22.89 -33.08 8.45
CA LYS A 400 -21.52 -33.22 8.99
C LYS A 400 -20.50 -33.54 7.90
N GLU A 401 -20.88 -34.38 6.93
CA GLU A 401 -20.01 -34.78 5.82
C GLU A 401 -19.78 -33.63 4.83
N GLU A 402 -20.84 -32.91 4.45
CA GLU A 402 -20.73 -31.71 3.60
C GLU A 402 -19.89 -30.61 4.26
N MET A 403 -20.05 -30.42 5.58
CA MET A 403 -19.24 -29.46 6.34
C MET A 403 -17.77 -29.89 6.43
N ALA A 404 -17.49 -31.19 6.56
CA ALA A 404 -16.11 -31.69 6.51
C ALA A 404 -15.47 -31.40 5.16
N ASN A 405 -16.18 -31.70 4.06
CA ASN A 405 -15.74 -31.37 2.70
C ASN A 405 -15.50 -29.87 2.51
N TYR A 406 -16.40 -29.02 2.99
CA TYR A 406 -16.23 -27.57 2.96
C TYR A 406 -14.96 -27.12 3.69
N ASN A 407 -14.77 -27.55 4.93
CA ASN A 407 -13.60 -27.16 5.74
C ASN A 407 -12.28 -27.64 5.16
N GLU A 408 -12.29 -28.75 4.41
CA GLU A 408 -11.11 -29.32 3.78
C GLU A 408 -10.84 -28.72 2.39
N ASN A 409 -11.86 -28.44 1.58
CA ASN A 409 -11.66 -28.23 0.14
C ASN A 409 -12.13 -26.86 -0.38
N TRP A 410 -12.97 -26.10 0.35
CA TRP A 410 -13.51 -24.84 -0.18
C TRP A 410 -12.42 -23.83 -0.55
N HIS A 411 -11.40 -23.69 0.29
CA HIS A 411 -10.27 -22.79 0.04
C HIS A 411 -9.40 -23.18 -1.16
N GLU A 412 -9.38 -24.45 -1.57
CA GLU A 412 -8.66 -24.86 -2.78
C GLU A 412 -9.45 -24.52 -4.05
N VAL A 413 -10.78 -24.42 -3.94
CA VAL A 413 -11.67 -24.09 -5.08
C VAL A 413 -11.86 -22.57 -5.19
N GLY A 414 -12.30 -21.92 -4.11
CA GLY A 414 -12.48 -20.47 -3.97
C GLY A 414 -13.49 -19.78 -4.88
N ASP A 415 -13.95 -20.46 -5.93
CA ASP A 415 -15.01 -20.02 -6.83
C ASP A 415 -16.32 -20.78 -6.53
N VAL A 416 -17.34 -20.03 -6.15
CA VAL A 416 -18.67 -20.57 -5.82
C VAL A 416 -19.33 -21.28 -7.01
N ARG A 417 -18.99 -20.88 -8.26
CA ARG A 417 -19.50 -21.48 -9.49
C ARG A 417 -18.94 -22.88 -9.68
N GLU A 418 -17.63 -23.04 -9.50
CA GLU A 418 -16.96 -24.34 -9.59
C GLU A 418 -17.37 -25.25 -8.42
N TRP A 419 -17.53 -24.67 -7.23
CA TRP A 419 -18.04 -25.41 -6.07
C TRP A 419 -19.43 -26.00 -6.31
N ALA A 420 -20.34 -25.24 -6.94
CA ALA A 420 -21.65 -25.71 -7.33
C ALA A 420 -21.59 -26.79 -8.44
N LYS A 421 -20.71 -26.64 -9.43
CA LYS A 421 -20.49 -27.64 -10.51
C LYS A 421 -20.01 -28.99 -9.97
N GLN A 422 -19.30 -28.99 -8.85
CA GLN A 422 -18.89 -30.20 -8.13
C GLN A 422 -20.04 -30.88 -7.37
N GLY A 423 -21.26 -30.33 -7.40
CA GLY A 423 -22.44 -30.88 -6.75
C GLY A 423 -22.64 -30.43 -5.30
N ASN A 424 -21.81 -29.51 -4.79
CA ASN A 424 -21.97 -28.97 -3.45
C ASN A 424 -23.10 -27.92 -3.41
N LYS A 425 -23.80 -27.82 -2.28
CA LYS A 425 -24.90 -26.84 -2.14
C LYS A 425 -24.35 -25.41 -2.00
N VAL A 426 -24.97 -24.51 -2.73
CA VAL A 426 -24.71 -23.06 -2.68
C VAL A 426 -26.01 -22.37 -2.33
N ARG A 427 -25.91 -21.33 -1.49
CA ARG A 427 -27.03 -20.49 -1.10
C ARG A 427 -26.94 -19.14 -1.78
N THR A 428 -28.02 -18.73 -2.43
CA THR A 428 -28.25 -17.34 -2.80
C THR A 428 -28.70 -16.58 -1.56
N TYR A 429 -27.89 -15.61 -1.14
CA TYR A 429 -28.20 -14.73 -0.01
C TYR A 429 -29.11 -13.58 -0.44
N ARG A 430 -28.91 -13.11 -1.66
CA ARG A 430 -29.66 -12.01 -2.25
C ARG A 430 -29.50 -12.00 -3.77
N THR A 431 -30.48 -11.41 -4.44
CA THR A 431 -30.38 -11.02 -5.85
C THR A 431 -30.28 -9.50 -5.96
N ILE A 432 -29.42 -9.00 -6.85
CA ILE A 432 -29.21 -7.58 -7.13
C ILE A 432 -29.32 -7.33 -8.64
N ARG A 433 -29.80 -6.15 -9.05
CA ARG A 433 -29.72 -5.74 -10.45
C ARG A 433 -28.26 -5.53 -10.83
N ALA A 434 -27.74 -6.22 -11.83
CA ALA A 434 -26.31 -6.18 -12.16
C ALA A 434 -25.82 -4.74 -12.42
N LYS A 435 -26.64 -3.91 -13.08
CA LYS A 435 -26.34 -2.49 -13.31
C LYS A 435 -26.25 -1.65 -12.04
N GLU A 436 -26.99 -1.96 -10.97
CA GLU A 436 -26.88 -1.24 -9.68
C GLU A 436 -25.51 -1.51 -9.04
N LEU A 437 -25.06 -2.78 -9.04
CA LEU A 437 -23.73 -3.14 -8.56
C LEU A 437 -22.62 -2.53 -9.43
N TRP A 438 -22.77 -2.56 -10.76
CA TRP A 438 -21.83 -1.94 -11.69
C TRP A 438 -21.75 -0.42 -11.50
N ASN A 439 -22.87 0.26 -11.32
CA ASN A 439 -22.90 1.69 -11.05
C ASN A 439 -22.21 2.01 -9.72
N LEU A 440 -22.43 1.20 -8.68
CA LEU A 440 -21.73 1.35 -7.40
C LEU A 440 -20.20 1.25 -7.58
N ILE A 441 -19.72 0.24 -8.30
CA ILE A 441 -18.29 0.06 -8.60
C ILE A 441 -17.75 1.31 -9.31
N ASN A 442 -18.42 1.79 -10.36
CA ASN A 442 -17.95 2.97 -11.11
C ASN A 442 -17.95 4.25 -10.28
N ILE A 443 -19.01 4.50 -9.50
CA ILE A 443 -19.12 5.69 -8.65
C ILE A 443 -18.01 5.66 -7.60
N CYS A 444 -17.84 4.55 -6.88
CA CYS A 444 -16.76 4.44 -5.90
C CYS A 444 -15.38 4.59 -6.57
N ALA A 445 -15.11 3.86 -7.65
CA ALA A 445 -13.82 3.95 -8.35
C ALA A 445 -13.52 5.39 -8.79
N THR A 446 -14.52 6.12 -9.28
CA THR A 446 -14.36 7.53 -9.72
C THR A 446 -14.04 8.47 -8.56
N TYR A 447 -14.69 8.32 -7.40
CA TYR A 447 -14.60 9.30 -6.32
C TYR A 447 -13.70 8.88 -5.14
N SER A 448 -13.24 7.63 -5.09
CA SER A 448 -12.26 7.15 -4.12
C SER A 448 -11.01 6.50 -4.73
N ALA A 449 -10.89 6.43 -6.07
CA ALA A 449 -9.84 5.67 -6.78
C ALA A 449 -9.81 4.17 -6.43
N GLU A 450 -10.93 3.66 -5.89
CA GLU A 450 -11.14 2.33 -5.34
C GLU A 450 -12.62 1.96 -5.49
N PRO A 451 -12.98 0.72 -5.82
CA PRO A 451 -12.08 -0.42 -6.03
C PRO A 451 -11.46 -0.42 -7.43
N GLY A 452 -10.30 -1.06 -7.55
CA GLY A 452 -9.79 -1.56 -8.82
C GLY A 452 -10.65 -2.70 -9.38
N ILE A 453 -10.37 -3.08 -10.62
CA ILE A 453 -11.11 -4.14 -11.33
C ILE A 453 -10.12 -5.20 -11.79
N PHE A 454 -10.45 -6.46 -11.49
CA PHE A 454 -9.72 -7.62 -11.99
C PHE A 454 -10.68 -8.57 -12.71
N PHE A 455 -10.50 -8.73 -14.03
CA PHE A 455 -11.31 -9.65 -14.84
C PHE A 455 -10.81 -11.08 -14.64
N PHE A 456 -11.36 -11.73 -13.61
CA PHE A 456 -10.86 -12.99 -13.07
C PHE A 456 -10.94 -14.14 -14.08
N ASP A 457 -12.01 -14.20 -14.87
CA ASP A 457 -12.20 -15.23 -15.89
C ASP A 457 -11.20 -15.05 -17.06
N ASN A 458 -10.97 -13.81 -17.49
CA ASN A 458 -10.00 -13.53 -18.56
C ASN A 458 -8.58 -13.89 -18.14
N ALA A 459 -8.21 -13.56 -16.89
CA ALA A 459 -6.90 -13.93 -16.34
C ALA A 459 -6.72 -15.46 -16.31
N ASN A 460 -7.76 -16.19 -15.90
CA ASN A 460 -7.73 -17.64 -15.87
C ASN A 460 -7.75 -18.28 -17.25
N ASP A 461 -8.44 -17.71 -18.25
CA ASP A 461 -8.47 -18.23 -19.62
C ASP A 461 -7.14 -18.04 -20.36
N MET A 462 -6.39 -16.99 -20.02
CA MET A 462 -5.16 -16.61 -20.72
C MET A 462 -3.88 -17.01 -19.98
N THR A 463 -3.97 -17.49 -18.74
CA THR A 463 -2.78 -17.85 -17.96
C THR A 463 -2.11 -19.11 -18.49
N ASN A 464 -0.78 -19.10 -18.53
CA ASN A 464 0.01 -20.31 -18.81
C ASN A 464 0.00 -21.30 -17.63
N ALA A 465 -0.48 -20.88 -16.45
CA ALA A 465 -0.61 -21.73 -15.26
C ALA A 465 -1.60 -22.90 -15.48
N GLN A 466 -2.56 -22.76 -16.41
CA GLN A 466 -3.49 -23.82 -16.78
C GLN A 466 -2.77 -25.10 -17.23
N ALA A 467 -1.59 -24.98 -17.86
CA ALA A 467 -0.79 -26.13 -18.28
C ALA A 467 -0.32 -27.01 -17.12
N TYR A 468 -0.33 -26.47 -15.89
CA TYR A 468 0.03 -27.16 -14.65
C TYR A 468 -1.19 -27.51 -13.80
N GLY A 469 -2.42 -27.32 -14.31
CA GLY A 469 -3.66 -27.48 -13.54
C GLY A 469 -3.83 -26.43 -12.45
N GLN A 470 -3.21 -25.26 -12.60
CA GLN A 470 -3.27 -24.15 -11.66
C GLN A 470 -4.16 -23.02 -12.19
N HIS A 471 -4.67 -22.21 -11.26
CA HIS A 471 -5.58 -21.09 -11.52
C HIS A 471 -5.04 -19.81 -10.87
N VAL A 472 -5.34 -18.65 -11.46
CA VAL A 472 -5.04 -17.34 -10.89
C VAL A 472 -6.12 -17.03 -9.86
N VAL A 473 -5.72 -16.91 -8.59
CA VAL A 473 -6.65 -16.69 -7.45
C VAL A 473 -6.76 -15.23 -7.03
N ALA A 474 -5.75 -14.42 -7.33
CA ALA A 474 -5.68 -12.99 -7.05
C ALA A 474 -4.65 -12.32 -7.96
N THR A 475 -4.58 -11.00 -7.88
CA THR A 475 -3.49 -10.17 -8.41
C THR A 475 -2.68 -9.58 -7.26
N ASN A 476 -1.49 -9.09 -7.57
CA ASN A 476 -0.61 -8.46 -6.60
C ASN A 476 -1.06 -7.02 -6.22
N PRO A 477 -0.30 -6.27 -5.39
CA PRO A 477 -0.62 -4.88 -5.05
C PRO A 477 -0.80 -3.89 -6.21
N CYS A 478 -0.20 -4.18 -7.36
CA CYS A 478 -0.12 -3.24 -8.48
C CYS A 478 -1.06 -3.60 -9.64
N GLY A 479 -1.71 -4.78 -9.61
CA GLY A 479 -2.70 -5.18 -10.60
C GLY A 479 -2.11 -5.71 -11.92
N GLU A 480 -0.81 -6.05 -11.95
CA GLU A 480 -0.16 -6.78 -13.05
C GLU A 480 0.02 -8.27 -12.74
#